data_AF-A0A7C2LST9-F1
#
_entry.id   AF-A0A7C2LST9-F1
#
_cell.length_a   1.000
_cell.length_b   1.000
_cell.length_c   1.000
_cell.angle_alpha   90.00
_cell.angle_beta   90.00
_cell.angle_gamma   90.00
#
_symmetry.space_group_name_H-M   'P 1'
#
loop_
_entity.id
_entity.type
_entity.pdbx_description
1 polymer ?
#
loop_
_entity_poly.entity_id
_entity_poly.type
_entity_poly.pdbx_seq_one_letter_code
_entity_poly.pdbx_strand_id
1 'polypeptide(L)'
;MAMQTNIFYVRIKENLEKAFKDFFPHMSSNYLKMAKLFKKDKLYPVLAIERVTVINKDGTETESSRFLIPSENSNFLWIQSELFMFVDVNPPESNH
;
A
#
# COMPACT_ATOMS: atom_id res chain seq x y z
N MET A 1 -13.80 15.59 -15.26
CA MET A 1 -12.91 16.19 -14.24
C MET A 1 -11.61 15.41 -14.27
N ALA A 2 -10.52 16.02 -14.74
CA ALA A 2 -9.21 15.38 -14.67
C ALA A 2 -8.74 15.43 -13.22
N MET A 3 -8.71 14.28 -12.54
CA MET A 3 -8.17 14.18 -11.19
C MET A 3 -6.65 14.37 -11.32
N GLN A 4 -6.16 15.55 -10.93
CA GLN A 4 -4.72 15.80 -10.82
C GLN A 4 -4.24 15.01 -9.60
N THR A 5 -3.92 13.73 -9.78
CA THR A 5 -3.25 12.94 -8.76
C THR A 5 -1.82 13.46 -8.68
N ASN A 6 -1.57 14.38 -7.74
CA ASN A 6 -0.21 14.65 -7.33
C ASN A 6 0.37 13.32 -6.83
N ILE A 7 1.44 12.86 -7.49
CA ILE A 7 2.16 11.66 -7.08
C ILE A 7 2.67 11.92 -5.66
N PHE A 8 2.40 10.98 -4.75
CA PHE A 8 2.97 10.99 -3.42
C PHE A 8 3.69 9.69 -3.17
N TYR A 9 4.60 9.72 -2.21
CA TYR A 9 5.51 8.63 -1.94
C TYR A 9 5.18 7.99 -0.62
N VAL A 10 5.27 6.68 -0.64
CA VAL A 10 4.99 5.83 0.51
C VAL A 10 6.13 4.86 0.74
N ARG A 11 6.25 4.39 1.97
CA ARG A 11 7.17 3.31 2.36
C ARG A 11 6.40 2.21 3.06
N ILE A 12 6.88 0.98 2.96
CA ILE A 12 6.23 -0.13 3.66
C ILE A 12 6.39 0.01 5.17
N LYS A 13 5.36 -0.34 5.95
CA LYS A 13 5.40 -0.32 7.42
C LYS A 13 6.50 -1.25 7.94
N GLU A 14 7.23 -0.82 8.97
CA GLU A 14 8.34 -1.59 9.55
C GLU A 14 7.88 -2.91 10.18
N ASN A 15 6.73 -2.86 10.86
CA ASN A 15 6.09 -4.00 11.52
C ASN A 15 4.77 -4.36 10.82
N LEU A 16 4.91 -5.14 9.75
CA LEU A 16 3.79 -5.61 8.93
C LEU A 16 2.83 -6.52 9.69
N GLU A 17 3.33 -7.32 10.64
CA GLU A 17 2.48 -8.21 11.45
C GLU A 17 1.57 -7.43 12.38
N LYS A 18 2.10 -6.37 13.00
CA LYS A 18 1.30 -5.46 13.82
C LYS A 18 0.30 -4.69 12.96
N ALA A 19 0.75 -4.11 11.84
CA ALA A 19 -0.14 -3.42 10.90
C ALA A 19 -1.26 -4.35 10.39
N PHE A 20 -0.94 -5.63 10.17
CA PHE A 20 -1.92 -6.63 9.78
C PHE A 20 -2.91 -6.95 10.91
N LYS A 21 -2.44 -7.16 12.14
CA LYS A 21 -3.32 -7.44 13.29
C LYS A 21 -4.20 -6.25 13.65
N ASP A 22 -3.66 -5.03 13.58
CA ASP A 22 -4.33 -3.79 13.99
C ASP A 22 -5.42 -3.37 12.98
N PHE A 23 -5.24 -3.66 11.69
CA PHE A 23 -6.16 -3.22 10.64
C PHE A 23 -6.98 -4.37 10.03
N PHE A 24 -6.45 -5.59 9.99
CA PHE A 24 -7.05 -6.70 9.25
C PHE A 24 -6.79 -8.06 9.90
N PRO A 25 -7.42 -8.38 11.05
CA PRO A 25 -7.31 -9.71 11.68
C PRO A 25 -7.82 -10.86 10.80
N HIS A 26 -8.35 -10.60 9.61
CA HIS A 26 -9.05 -11.57 8.76
C HIS A 26 -8.52 -11.72 7.33
N MET A 27 -7.49 -10.97 6.91
CA MET A 27 -6.99 -11.08 5.54
C MET A 27 -6.14 -12.33 5.26
N SER A 28 -6.07 -12.73 4.00
CA SER A 28 -5.36 -13.95 3.60
C SER A 28 -3.84 -13.82 3.75
N SER A 29 -3.16 -14.94 4.00
CA SER A 29 -1.69 -15.02 4.07
C SER A 29 -0.97 -14.52 2.81
N ASN A 30 -1.68 -14.33 1.69
CA ASN A 30 -1.13 -13.70 0.49
C ASN A 30 -0.72 -12.24 0.72
N TYR A 31 -1.27 -11.55 1.72
CA TYR A 31 -0.91 -10.17 2.04
C TYR A 31 0.56 -10.02 2.45
N LEU A 32 1.00 -10.88 3.38
CA LEU A 32 2.39 -10.92 3.82
C LEU A 32 3.34 -11.35 2.71
N LYS A 33 2.86 -12.11 1.71
CA LYS A 33 3.65 -12.48 0.53
C LYS A 33 3.83 -11.28 -0.41
N MET A 34 2.77 -10.50 -0.66
CA MET A 34 2.85 -9.31 -1.51
C MET A 34 3.73 -8.23 -0.89
N ALA A 35 3.72 -8.09 0.43
CA ALA A 35 4.62 -7.19 1.15
C ALA A 35 6.12 -7.46 0.89
N LYS A 36 6.51 -8.72 0.60
CA LYS A 36 7.90 -9.08 0.26
C LYS A 36 8.36 -8.56 -1.10
N LEU A 37 7.44 -8.06 -1.93
CA LEU A 37 7.75 -7.44 -3.23
C LEU A 37 8.25 -5.99 -3.10
N PHE A 38 8.36 -5.49 -1.85
CA PHE A 38 8.79 -4.14 -1.52
C PHE A 38 9.94 -4.17 -0.51
N LYS A 39 10.90 -3.26 -0.65
CA LYS A 39 12.01 -3.04 0.28
C LYS A 39 11.59 -2.06 1.37
N LYS A 40 12.01 -2.33 2.61
CA LYS A 40 11.62 -1.52 3.78
C LYS A 40 12.03 -0.05 3.69
N ASP A 41 13.26 0.19 3.25
CA ASP A 41 13.85 1.54 3.24
C ASP A 41 13.70 2.27 1.90
N LYS A 42 12.92 1.69 0.97
CA LYS A 42 12.70 2.27 -0.35
C LYS A 42 11.40 3.07 -0.39
N LEU A 43 11.48 4.23 -1.04
CA LEU A 43 10.32 5.05 -1.36
C LEU A 43 9.68 4.57 -2.66
N TYR A 44 8.36 4.49 -2.63
CA TYR A 44 7.55 4.03 -3.74
C TYR A 44 6.55 5.12 -4.14
N PRO A 45 6.50 5.52 -5.42
CA PRO A 45 5.50 6.45 -5.90
C PRO A 45 4.13 5.76 -5.99
N VAL A 46 3.09 6.42 -5.50
CA VAL A 46 1.70 6.03 -5.72
C VAL A 46 1.22 6.68 -7.02
N LEU A 47 0.93 5.83 -8.02
CA LEU A 47 0.59 6.28 -9.37
C LEU A 47 -0.93 6.48 -9.54
N ALA A 48 -1.71 5.69 -8.81
CA ALA A 48 -3.17 5.79 -8.79
C ALA A 48 -3.73 5.27 -7.47
N ILE A 49 -4.91 5.74 -7.12
CA ILE A 49 -5.68 5.30 -5.94
C ILE A 49 -7.02 4.78 -6.42
N GLU A 50 -7.42 3.63 -5.90
CA GLU A 50 -8.74 3.06 -6.11
C GLU A 50 -9.41 2.89 -4.75
N ARG A 51 -10.66 3.36 -4.62
CA ARG A 51 -11.48 3.09 -3.43
C ARG A 51 -12.08 1.70 -3.56
N VAL A 52 -12.01 0.92 -2.49
CA VAL A 52 -12.54 -0.45 -2.46
C VAL A 52 -13.35 -0.66 -1.19
N THR A 53 -14.41 -1.47 -1.30
CA THR A 53 -15.15 -1.96 -0.13
C THR A 53 -14.65 -3.36 0.19
N VAL A 54 -14.16 -3.55 1.41
CA VAL A 54 -13.70 -4.83 1.94
C VAL A 54 -14.85 -5.45 2.72
N ILE A 55 -15.24 -6.67 2.32
CA ILE A 55 -16.22 -7.46 3.06
C ILE A 55 -15.46 -8.34 4.06
N ASN A 56 -15.70 -8.08 5.34
CA ASN A 56 -15.11 -8.85 6.43
C ASN A 56 -15.83 -10.20 6.59
N LYS A 57 -15.19 -11.13 7.32
CA LYS A 57 -15.74 -12.48 7.53
C LYS A 57 -17.04 -12.50 8.34
N ASP A 58 -17.27 -11.48 9.15
CA ASP A 58 -18.51 -11.27 9.89
C ASP A 58 -19.62 -10.64 9.03
N GLY A 59 -19.37 -10.41 7.74
CA GLY A 59 -20.31 -9.82 6.80
C GLY A 59 -20.37 -8.30 6.86
N THR A 60 -19.52 -7.65 7.67
CA THR A 60 -19.45 -6.18 7.72
C THR A 60 -18.69 -5.63 6.52
N GLU A 61 -19.12 -4.46 6.04
CA GLU A 61 -18.43 -3.73 4.98
C GLU A 61 -17.55 -2.65 5.59
N THR A 62 -16.31 -2.56 5.11
CA THR A 62 -15.37 -1.50 5.50
C THR A 62 -14.82 -0.85 4.24
N GLU A 63 -14.83 0.47 4.19
CA GLU A 63 -14.18 1.22 3.11
C GLU A 63 -12.67 1.21 3.31
N SER A 64 -11.93 0.99 2.22
CA SER A 64 -10.47 0.97 2.15
C SER A 64 -10.02 1.51 0.80
N SER A 65 -8.72 1.50 0.56
CA SER A 65 -8.16 1.90 -0.73
C SER A 65 -6.99 1.03 -1.16
N ARG A 66 -6.83 0.90 -2.48
CA ARG A 66 -5.66 0.30 -3.12
C ARG A 66 -4.83 1.37 -3.79
N PHE A 67 -3.51 1.24 -3.67
CA PHE A 67 -2.54 2.02 -4.40
C PHE A 67 -1.99 1.21 -5.57
N LEU A 68 -1.82 1.85 -6.72
CA LEU A 68 -1.05 1.33 -7.83
C LEU A 68 0.41 1.73 -7.65
N ILE A 69 1.27 0.76 -7.42
CA ILE A 69 2.68 0.99 -7.05
C ILE A 69 3.61 0.07 -7.86
N PRO A 70 4.78 0.55 -8.33
CA PRO A 70 5.81 -0.32 -8.90
C PRO A 70 6.48 -1.19 -7.81
N SER A 71 6.69 -2.46 -8.09
CA SER A 71 7.36 -3.41 -7.18
C SER A 71 8.77 -3.79 -7.62
N GLU A 72 9.53 -4.45 -6.75
CA GLU A 72 10.92 -4.85 -7.03
C GLU A 72 11.08 -5.85 -8.19
N ASN A 73 10.01 -6.54 -8.56
CA ASN A 73 10.00 -7.46 -9.71
C ASN A 73 9.60 -6.77 -11.04
N SER A 74 9.70 -5.44 -11.12
CA SER A 74 9.39 -4.64 -12.32
C SER A 74 7.94 -4.74 -12.81
N ASN A 75 6.99 -5.04 -11.91
CA ASN A 75 5.56 -5.00 -12.20
C ASN A 75 4.90 -3.82 -11.48
N PHE A 76 3.68 -3.47 -11.92
CA PHE A 76 2.80 -2.57 -11.19
C PHE A 76 1.73 -3.40 -10.48
N LEU A 77 1.49 -3.11 -9.21
CA LEU A 77 0.58 -3.87 -8.37
C LEU A 77 -0.46 -2.94 -7.73
N TRP A 78 -1.71 -3.39 -7.75
CA TRP A 78 -2.74 -2.86 -6.87
C TRP A 78 -2.63 -3.52 -5.51
N ILE A 79 -2.34 -2.73 -4.49
CA ILE A 79 -2.08 -3.22 -3.14
C ILE A 79 -2.74 -2.29 -2.11
N GLN A 80 -3.22 -2.81 -0.99
CA GLN A 80 -3.92 -1.99 0.00
C GLN A 80 -2.98 -0.95 0.59
N SER A 81 -3.55 0.25 0.72
CA SER A 81 -2.89 1.43 1.25
C SER A 81 -2.28 1.23 2.64
N GLU A 82 -2.89 0.38 3.44
CA GLU A 82 -2.63 0.17 4.85
C GLU A 82 -1.32 -0.57 5.12
N LEU A 83 -0.73 -1.20 4.11
CA LEU A 83 0.64 -1.73 4.19
C LEU A 83 1.70 -0.64 4.23
N PHE A 84 1.34 0.57 3.82
CA PHE A 84 2.27 1.65 3.63
C PHE A 84 2.05 2.78 4.64
N MET A 85 3.11 3.57 4.82
CA MET A 85 3.09 4.84 5.51
C MET A 85 3.35 5.93 4.48
N PHE A 86 2.56 7.00 4.54
CA PHE A 86 2.85 8.22 3.80
C PHE A 86 4.22 8.77 4.22
N VAL A 87 5.00 9.24 3.24
CA VAL A 87 6.31 9.86 3.47
C VAL A 87 6.25 11.33 3.08
N ASP A 88 6.12 11.62 1.79
CA ASP A 88 6.12 12.98 1.27
C ASP A 88 5.49 13.02 -0.14
N VAL A 89 5.04 14.19 -0.57
CA VAL A 89 4.69 14.49 -1.97
C VAL A 89 5.91 14.85 -2.81
N ASN A 90 7.04 15.20 -2.18
CA ASN A 90 8.27 15.56 -2.87
C ASN A 90 9.52 15.10 -2.09
N PRO A 91 9.76 13.78 -1.97
CA PRO A 91 10.88 13.28 -1.20
C PRO A 91 12.21 13.66 -1.86
N PRO A 92 13.28 13.88 -1.07
CA PRO A 92 14.61 14.06 -1.61
C PRO A 92 15.01 12.83 -2.44
N GLU A 93 15.75 13.05 -3.53
CA GLU A 93 16.18 11.97 -4.43
C GLU A 93 16.82 10.83 -3.63
N SER A 94 16.26 9.63 -3.76
CA SER A 94 16.81 8.43 -3.16
C SER A 94 18.15 8.16 -3.82
N ASN A 95 19.25 8.57 -3.17
CA ASN A 95 20.60 8.24 -3.61
C ASN A 95 20.70 6.71 -3.78
N HIS A 96 20.92 6.31 -5.03
CA HIS A 96 21.12 4.92 -5.46
C HIS A 96 22.48 4.38 -5.03
#